data_AF-A0A2N1A8H0-F1
#
_entry.id   AF-A0A2N1A8H0-F1
#
_cell.length_a   1.000
_cell.length_b   1.000
_cell.length_c   1.000
_cell.angle_alpha   90.00
_cell.angle_beta   90.00
_cell.angle_gamma   90.00
#
_symmetry.space_group_name_H-M   'P 1'
#
loop_
_entity.id
_entity.type
_entity.pdbx_description
1 polymer ?
#
loop_
_entity_poly.entity_id
_entity_poly.type
_entity_poly.pdbx_seq_one_letter_code
_entity_poly.pdbx_strand_id
1 'polypeptide(L)' 'LLGATIGDVITSMIATGSEAGINVFDYFTRLQRDAEAAKKHPEKYLPWNYIDNN' A
#
# COMPACT_ATOMS: atom_id res chain seq x y z
N LEU A 1 -11.63 -18.90 6.76
CA LEU A 1 -10.42 -18.34 7.39
C LEU A 1 -9.71 -17.29 6.52
N LEU A 2 -9.50 -17.55 5.22
CA LEU A 2 -8.73 -16.68 4.32
C LEU A 2 -9.24 -15.22 4.22
N GLY A 3 -10.55 -14.99 4.29
CA GLY A 3 -11.13 -13.65 4.21
C GLY A 3 -10.74 -12.73 5.36
N ALA A 4 -10.58 -13.26 6.58
CA ALA A 4 -10.18 -12.46 7.74
C ALA A 4 -8.71 -12.01 7.63
N THR A 5 -7.85 -12.89 7.11
CA THR A 5 -6.43 -12.57 6.88
C THR A 5 -6.25 -11.48 5.83
N ILE A 6 -7.03 -11.53 4.74
CA ILE A 6 -7.01 -10.48 3.71
C ILE A 6 -7.54 -9.16 4.29
N GLY A 7 -8.62 -9.22 5.07
CA GLY A 7 -9.17 -8.05 5.75
C GLY A 7 -8.19 -7.40 6.73
N ASP A 8 -7.43 -8.19 7.48
CA ASP A 8 -6.41 -7.72 8.42
C ASP A 8 -5.27 -6.96 7.71
N VAL A 9 -4.79 -7.49 6.58
CA VAL A 9 -3.77 -6.84 5.76
C VAL A 9 -4.25 -5.51 5.20
N ILE A 10 -5.48 -5.46 4.66
CA ILE A 10 -6.06 -4.22 4.14
C ILE A 10 -6.26 -3.21 5.28
N THR A 11 -6.73 -3.66 6.45
CA THR A 11 -6.93 -2.80 7.63
C THR A 11 -5.60 -2.19 8.11
N SER A 12 -4.55 -3.00 8.19
CA SER A 12 -3.21 -2.54 8.57
C SER A 12 -2.64 -1.53 7.58
N MET A 13 -2.84 -1.75 6.27
CA MET A 13 -2.44 -0.82 5.22
C MET A 13 -3.20 0.52 5.31
N ILE A 14 -4.51 0.48 5.57
CA ILE A 14 -5.33 1.69 5.75
C ILE A 14 -4.84 2.48 6.97
N ALA A 15 -4.60 1.80 8.10
CA ALA A 15 -4.09 2.44 9.31
C ALA A 15 -2.74 3.12 9.05
N THR A 16 -1.79 2.40 8.44
CA THR A 16 -0.45 2.94 8.13
C THR A 16 -0.52 4.13 7.17
N GLY A 17 -1.33 4.05 6.11
CA GLY A 17 -1.50 5.15 5.17
C GLY A 17 -2.17 6.37 5.80
N SER A 18 -3.14 6.14 6.68
CA SER A 18 -3.79 7.21 7.44
C SER A 18 -2.82 7.89 8.41
N GLU A 19 -1.97 7.13 9.11
CA GLU A 19 -0.93 7.68 10.00
C GLU A 19 0.13 8.46 9.23
N ALA A 20 0.49 8.02 8.02
CA ALA A 20 1.39 8.73 7.13
C ALA A 20 0.75 10.00 6.50
N GLY A 21 -0.54 10.24 6.69
CA GLY A 21 -1.24 11.42 6.17
C GLY A 21 -1.41 11.43 4.65
N ILE A 22 -1.35 10.26 4.01
CA ILE A 22 -1.46 10.12 2.55
C ILE A 22 -2.86 9.70 2.11
N ASN A 23 -3.13 9.82 0.81
CA ASN A 23 -4.35 9.30 0.23
C ASN A 23 -4.27 7.76 0.14
N VAL A 24 -4.90 7.08 1.09
CA VAL A 24 -4.92 5.61 1.19
C VAL A 24 -5.49 4.94 -0.06
N PHE A 25 -6.50 5.53 -0.69
CA PHE A 25 -7.12 4.95 -1.89
C PHE A 25 -6.17 4.99 -3.09
N ASP A 26 -5.48 6.12 -3.26
CA ASP A 26 -4.46 6.30 -4.29
C ASP A 26 -3.27 5.35 -4.07
N TYR A 27 -2.77 5.27 -2.84
CA TYR A 27 -1.73 4.32 -2.45
C TYR A 27 -2.09 2.86 -2.74
N PHE A 28 -3.30 2.44 -2.34
CA PHE A 28 -3.79 1.09 -2.59
C PHE A 28 -3.93 0.80 -4.09
N THR A 29 -4.42 1.78 -4.86
CA THR A 29 -4.53 1.65 -6.32
C THR A 29 -3.16 1.52 -6.96
N ARG A 30 -2.17 2.29 -6.50
CA ARG A 30 -0.80 2.24 -7.00
C ARG A 30 -0.13 0.90 -6.71
N LEU A 31 -0.26 0.39 -5.49
CA LEU A 31 0.25 -0.94 -5.12
C LEU A 31 -0.32 -2.06 -5.98
N GLN A 32 -1.61 -2.00 -6.31
CA GLN A 32 -2.24 -3.00 -7.19
C GLN A 32 -1.80 -2.87 -8.64
N ARG A 33 -1.69 -1.64 -9.15
CA ARG A 33 -1.27 -1.36 -10.53
C ARG A 33 0.17 -1.79 -10.79
N ASP A 34 1.06 -1.54 -9.83
CA ASP A 34 2.49 -1.81 -9.94
C ASP A 34 2.93 -3.00 -9.08
N ALA A 35 2.04 -3.98 -8.86
CA ALA A 35 2.27 -5.08 -7.92
C ALA A 35 3.62 -5.79 -8.12
N GLU A 36 4.05 -5.96 -9.37
CA GLU A 36 5.34 -6.59 -9.69
C GLU A 36 6.55 -5.70 -9.36
N ALA A 37 6.43 -4.38 -9.56
CA ALA A 37 7.49 -3.43 -9.20
C ALA A 37 7.53 -3.20 -7.68
N ALA A 38 6.37 -3.17 -7.01
CA ALA A 38 6.26 -3.11 -5.56
C ALA A 38 6.90 -4.33 -4.88
N LYS A 39 6.75 -5.52 -5.45
CA LYS A 39 7.46 -6.72 -4.97
C LYS A 39 8.98 -6.64 -5.15
N LYS A 40 9.44 -6.05 -6.26
CA LYS A 40 10.88 -5.93 -6.58
C LYS A 40 11.58 -4.83 -5.78
N HIS A 41 10.87 -3.75 -5.44
CA HIS A 41 11.41 -2.57 -4.77
C HIS A 41 10.50 -2.07 -3.65
N PRO A 42 10.22 -2.87 -2.61
CA PRO A 42 9.28 -2.51 -1.55
C PRO A 42 9.61 -1.17 -0.87
N GLU A 43 10.88 -0.81 -0.78
CA GLU A 43 11.36 0.46 -0.23
C GLU A 43 10.81 1.70 -0.95
N LYS A 44 10.51 1.57 -2.24
CA LYS A 44 9.94 2.65 -3.07
C LYS A 44 8.42 2.74 -2.95
N TYR A 45 7.77 1.70 -2.47
CA TYR A 45 6.31 1.59 -2.37
C TYR A 45 5.81 1.67 -0.93
N LEU A 46 6.63 2.20 -0.02
CA LEU A 46 6.17 2.60 1.30
C LEU A 46 5.19 3.79 1.17
N PRO A 47 4.26 3.97 2.12
CA PRO A 47 3.22 4.99 2.00
C PRO A 47 3.76 6.42 1.94
N TRP A 48 5.00 6.67 2.37
CA TRP A 48 5.67 7.97 2.23
C TRP A 48 6.56 8.10 0.98
N ASN A 49 6.83 7.01 0.26
CA ASN A 49 7.77 6.99 -0.88
C ASN A 49 7.07 6.73 -2.23
N TYR A 50 5.85 6.19 -2.23
CA TYR A 50 5.19 5.73 -3.45
C TYR A 50 4.91 6.85 -4.48
N ILE A 51 4.86 8.11 -4.04
CA ILE A 51 4.60 9.30 -4.86
C ILE A 51 5.79 9.62 -5.78
N ASP A 52 7.01 9.21 -5.41
CA ASP A 52 8.24 9.45 -6.19
C ASP A 52 8.32 8.58 -7.46
N ASN A 53 7.48 7.54 -7.57
CA ASN A 53 7.46 6.62 -8.73
C ASN A 53 6.55 7.10 -9.87
N ASN A 54 6.24 8.40 -9.95
CA ASN A 54 5.45 9.00 -11.02
C ASN A 54 6.34 9.63 -12.09
#